data_AF-A0A9D1DUI0-F1
#
_entry.id   AF-A0A9D1DUI0-F1
#
_cell.length_a   1.000
_cell.length_b   1.000
_cell.length_c   1.000
_cell.angle_alpha   90.00
_cell.angle_beta   90.00
_cell.angle_gamma   90.00
#
_symmetry.space_group_name_H-M   'P 1'
#
loop_
_entity.id
_entity.type
_entity.pdbx_description
1 polymer ?
#
loop_
_entity_poly.entity_id
_entity_poly.type
_entity_poly.pdbx_seq_one_letter_code
_entity_poly.pdbx_strand_id
1 'polypeptide(L)'
;MISKNDLEYIRADFSDIDKEYRNIEKEIWGLEELPIVKKYIELQAKKNALATKRKNLYGLMKYGEYENCNHLWGISMDEYGEYDYVCVKCGLNYKSLRLTNRGKEDSLSFDERVMASVLKGQSFVNDADINLVCDKDLAMALYKKIKEHHPDIDDKTAVKYLEIALEDIRNIEVSEKRKKNRAKRLGLRHDFNRWK
;
A
#
# COMPACT_ATOMS: atom_id res chain seq x y z
N MET A 1 47.61 -5.29 24.63
CA MET A 1 48.29 -6.49 24.10
C MET A 1 47.65 -7.69 24.78
N ILE A 2 47.09 -8.63 24.01
CA ILE A 2 46.54 -9.88 24.56
C ILE A 2 47.73 -10.69 25.11
N SER A 3 47.69 -11.08 26.37
CA SER A 3 48.78 -11.85 26.96
C SER A 3 48.84 -13.26 26.38
N LYS A 4 49.98 -13.94 26.53
CA LYS A 4 50.15 -15.30 26.03
C LYS A 4 49.17 -16.28 26.68
N ASN A 5 48.85 -16.08 27.97
CA ASN A 5 47.84 -16.84 28.69
C ASN A 5 46.41 -16.53 28.19
N ASP A 6 46.11 -15.27 27.88
CA ASP A 6 44.80 -14.89 27.33
C ASP A 6 44.59 -15.53 25.95
N LEU A 7 45.64 -15.63 25.13
CA LEU A 7 45.61 -16.30 23.83
C LEU A 7 45.37 -17.82 23.94
N GLU A 8 45.93 -18.47 24.97
CA GLU A 8 45.68 -19.89 25.22
C GLU A 8 44.25 -20.14 25.68
N TYR A 9 43.73 -19.28 26.56
CA TYR A 9 42.33 -19.35 27.02
C TYR A 9 41.35 -19.15 25.85
N ILE A 10 41.57 -18.12 25.02
CA ILE A 10 40.73 -17.86 23.83
C ILE A 10 40.76 -19.03 22.84
N ARG A 11 41.91 -19.69 22.67
CA ARG A 11 42.01 -20.87 21.77
C ARG A 11 41.25 -22.07 22.29
N ALA A 12 41.30 -22.30 23.61
CA ALA A 12 40.54 -23.36 24.24
C ALA A 12 39.03 -23.10 24.09
N ASP A 13 38.57 -21.90 24.46
CA ASP A 13 37.16 -21.49 24.31
C ASP A 13 36.68 -21.59 22.86
N PHE A 14 37.48 -21.12 21.90
CA PHE A 14 37.14 -21.24 20.48
C PHE A 14 37.00 -22.69 20.04
N SER A 15 37.90 -23.58 20.49
CA SER A 15 37.84 -25.00 20.13
C SER A 15 36.58 -25.68 20.67
N ASP A 16 36.16 -25.34 21.88
CA ASP A 16 34.94 -25.88 22.49
C ASP A 16 33.69 -25.38 21.77
N ILE A 17 33.64 -24.08 21.45
CA ILE A 17 32.56 -23.47 20.65
C ILE A 17 32.49 -24.07 19.24
N ASP A 18 33.63 -24.23 18.54
CA ASP A 18 33.66 -24.79 17.19
C ASP A 18 33.15 -26.25 17.17
N LYS A 19 33.46 -27.02 18.21
CA LYS A 19 32.96 -28.38 18.37
C LYS A 19 31.45 -28.39 18.59
N GLU A 20 30.92 -27.53 19.45
CA GLU A 20 29.48 -27.41 19.70
C GLU A 20 28.74 -26.97 18.43
N TYR A 21 29.27 -25.96 17.74
CA TYR A 21 28.75 -25.49 16.45
C TYR A 21 28.63 -26.61 15.42
N ARG A 22 29.70 -27.40 15.23
CA ARG A 22 29.70 -28.54 14.29
C ARG A 22 28.71 -29.64 14.68
N ASN A 23 28.47 -29.84 15.98
CA ASN A 23 27.47 -30.81 16.43
C ASN A 23 26.05 -30.34 16.08
N ILE A 24 25.75 -29.07 16.34
CA ILE A 24 24.47 -28.45 15.97
C ILE A 24 24.28 -28.48 14.45
N GLU A 25 25.32 -28.18 13.67
CA GLU A 25 25.26 -28.22 12.20
C GLU A 25 24.87 -29.62 11.69
N LYS A 26 25.42 -30.68 12.28
CA LYS A 26 25.05 -32.07 11.96
C LYS A 26 23.60 -32.39 12.32
N GLU A 27 23.11 -31.91 13.45
CA GLU A 27 21.71 -32.09 13.85
C GLU A 27 20.77 -31.38 12.86
N ILE A 28 21.10 -30.16 12.44
CA ILE A 28 20.34 -29.42 11.42
C ILE A 28 20.30 -30.20 10.12
N TRP A 29 21.43 -30.71 9.62
CA TRP A 29 21.45 -31.54 8.42
C TRP A 29 20.57 -32.80 8.56
N GLY A 30 20.60 -33.45 9.72
CA GLY A 30 19.72 -34.58 10.02
C GLY A 30 18.24 -34.22 9.97
N LEU A 31 17.87 -33.03 10.48
CA LEU A 31 16.50 -32.52 10.43
C LEU A 31 16.09 -32.15 9.01
N GLU A 32 16.97 -31.52 8.23
CA GLU A 32 16.73 -31.20 6.82
C GLU A 32 16.45 -32.43 5.97
N GLU A 33 16.98 -33.59 6.37
CA GLU A 33 16.70 -34.86 5.70
C GLU A 33 15.28 -35.40 5.97
N LEU A 34 14.59 -34.93 7.03
CA LEU A 34 13.25 -35.38 7.36
C LEU A 34 12.24 -34.95 6.27
N PRO A 35 11.36 -35.84 5.78
CA PRO A 35 10.42 -35.53 4.69
C PRO A 35 9.54 -34.29 4.94
N ILE A 36 9.15 -34.06 6.20
CA ILE A 36 8.32 -32.91 6.56
C ILE A 36 9.10 -31.60 6.51
N VAL A 37 10.37 -31.60 6.89
CA VAL A 37 11.25 -30.43 6.84
C VAL A 37 11.60 -30.11 5.40
N LYS A 38 11.94 -31.10 4.56
CA LYS A 38 12.12 -30.92 3.11
C LYS A 38 10.90 -30.27 2.47
N LYS A 39 9.71 -30.81 2.75
CA LYS A 39 8.44 -30.26 2.23
C LYS A 39 8.21 -28.82 2.70
N TYR A 40 8.52 -28.50 3.96
CA TYR A 40 8.42 -27.14 4.48
C TYR A 40 9.38 -26.19 3.73
N ILE A 41 10.65 -26.55 3.58
CA ILE A 41 11.66 -25.75 2.88
C ILE A 41 11.22 -25.51 1.42
N GLU A 42 10.75 -26.55 0.72
CA GLU A 42 10.24 -26.42 -0.64
C GLU A 42 9.03 -25.48 -0.74
N LEU A 43 8.06 -25.60 0.17
CA LEU A 43 6.89 -24.73 0.20
C LEU A 43 7.27 -23.28 0.52
N GLN A 44 8.23 -23.07 1.42
CA GLN A 44 8.72 -21.75 1.76
C GLN A 44 9.44 -21.09 0.57
N ALA A 45 10.27 -21.84 -0.16
CA ALA A 45 10.91 -21.38 -1.40
C ALA A 45 9.86 -21.02 -2.47
N LYS A 46 8.86 -21.89 -2.70
CA LYS A 46 7.76 -21.64 -3.63
C LYS A 46 6.93 -20.40 -3.23
N LYS A 47 6.61 -20.27 -1.93
CA LYS A 47 5.89 -19.11 -1.38
C LYS A 47 6.66 -17.81 -1.64
N ASN A 48 7.96 -17.80 -1.39
CA ASN A 48 8.81 -16.63 -1.62
C ASN A 48 8.85 -16.26 -3.11
N ALA A 49 9.04 -17.24 -4.00
CA ALA A 49 9.02 -17.01 -5.45
C ALA A 49 7.66 -16.46 -5.93
N LEU A 50 6.55 -17.03 -5.44
CA LEU A 50 5.19 -16.56 -5.74
C LEU A 50 4.94 -15.15 -5.19
N ALA A 51 5.43 -14.83 -3.99
CA ALA A 51 5.29 -13.51 -3.40
C ALA A 51 5.98 -12.45 -4.27
N THR A 52 7.21 -12.71 -4.73
CA THR A 52 7.94 -11.84 -5.65
C THR A 52 7.19 -11.67 -6.98
N LYS A 53 6.74 -12.77 -7.58
CA LYS A 53 5.97 -12.72 -8.85
C LYS A 53 4.67 -11.93 -8.69
N ARG A 54 3.92 -12.17 -7.60
CA ARG A 54 2.69 -11.45 -7.27
C ARG A 54 2.95 -9.95 -7.12
N LYS A 55 4.01 -9.58 -6.40
CA LYS A 55 4.41 -8.18 -6.20
C LYS A 55 4.69 -7.49 -7.53
N ASN A 56 5.49 -8.12 -8.41
CA ASN A 56 5.83 -7.56 -9.71
C ASN A 56 4.59 -7.41 -10.62
N LEU A 57 3.75 -8.44 -10.70
CA LEU A 57 2.52 -8.40 -11.50
C LEU A 57 1.55 -7.33 -11.00
N TYR A 58 1.39 -7.21 -9.67
CA TYR A 58 0.57 -6.15 -9.09
C TYR A 58 1.11 -4.76 -9.44
N GLY A 59 2.43 -4.56 -9.34
CA GLY A 59 3.06 -3.30 -9.73
C GLY A 59 2.79 -2.91 -11.17
N LEU A 60 2.96 -3.85 -12.12
CA LEU A 60 2.66 -3.64 -13.54
C LEU A 60 1.18 -3.34 -13.80
N MET A 61 0.28 -4.08 -13.15
CA MET A 61 -1.17 -3.87 -13.27
C MET A 61 -1.54 -2.46 -12.79
N LYS A 62 -1.04 -2.05 -11.62
CA LYS A 62 -1.28 -0.70 -11.08
C LYS A 62 -0.68 0.39 -11.92
N TYR A 63 0.55 0.20 -12.42
CA TYR A 63 1.17 1.12 -13.35
C TYR A 63 0.27 1.36 -14.57
N GLY A 64 -0.22 0.29 -15.20
CA GLY A 64 -1.14 0.38 -16.33
C GLY A 64 -2.49 1.03 -15.97
N GLU A 65 -3.06 0.75 -14.80
CA GLU A 65 -4.27 1.43 -14.32
C GLU A 65 -4.07 2.95 -14.19
N TYR A 66 -2.91 3.39 -13.71
CA TYR A 66 -2.60 4.81 -13.54
C TYR A 66 -2.32 5.49 -14.87
N GLU A 67 -1.43 4.93 -15.68
CA GLU A 67 -1.02 5.52 -16.97
C GLU A 67 -2.19 5.66 -17.95
N ASN A 68 -3.13 4.71 -17.94
CA ASN A 68 -4.30 4.74 -18.85
C ASN A 68 -5.51 5.46 -18.24
N CYS A 69 -5.35 6.07 -17.07
CA CYS A 69 -6.42 6.85 -16.46
C CYS A 69 -6.38 8.29 -16.99
N ASN A 70 -7.47 8.77 -17.58
CA ASN A 70 -7.68 10.21 -17.75
C ASN A 70 -7.94 10.81 -16.37
N HIS A 71 -6.91 11.34 -15.71
CA HIS A 71 -7.02 11.66 -14.30
C HIS A 71 -8.00 12.80 -14.02
N LEU A 72 -8.72 12.63 -12.92
CA LEU A 72 -9.61 13.62 -12.35
C LEU A 72 -9.12 13.91 -10.93
N TRP A 73 -8.42 15.03 -10.74
CA TRP A 73 -7.72 15.36 -9.50
C TRP A 73 -8.60 16.14 -8.55
N GLY A 74 -8.87 15.55 -7.39
CA GLY A 74 -9.38 16.25 -6.22
C GLY A 74 -8.28 16.54 -5.22
N ILE A 75 -8.65 17.23 -4.15
CA ILE A 75 -7.81 17.50 -3.01
C ILE A 75 -8.23 16.54 -1.88
N SER A 76 -7.30 15.72 -1.40
CA SER A 76 -7.49 14.95 -0.17
C SER A 76 -6.74 15.59 0.97
N MET A 77 -7.37 15.63 2.13
CA MET A 77 -6.71 15.97 3.38
C MET A 77 -6.30 14.67 4.06
N ASP A 78 -5.06 14.55 4.49
CA ASP A 78 -4.62 13.41 5.27
C ASP A 78 -4.91 13.59 6.77
N GLU A 79 -4.53 12.57 7.57
CA GLU A 79 -4.76 12.57 9.02
C GLU A 79 -4.01 13.68 9.78
N TYR A 80 -2.99 14.29 9.16
CA TYR A 80 -2.22 15.39 9.71
C TYR A 80 -2.72 16.76 9.23
N GLY A 81 -3.79 16.79 8.44
CA GLY A 81 -4.30 18.02 7.84
C GLY A 81 -3.51 18.51 6.62
N GLU A 82 -2.58 17.70 6.10
CA GLU A 82 -1.86 18.05 4.88
C GLU A 82 -2.75 17.76 3.66
N TYR A 83 -2.81 18.73 2.75
CA TYR A 83 -3.51 18.59 1.47
C TYR A 83 -2.61 17.94 0.43
N ASP A 84 -3.16 16.96 -0.28
CA ASP A 84 -2.51 16.29 -1.41
C ASP A 84 -3.49 16.10 -2.56
N TYR A 85 -2.98 16.20 -3.79
CA TYR A 85 -3.77 15.93 -4.99
C TYR A 85 -3.96 14.42 -5.16
N VAL A 86 -5.20 14.01 -5.36
CA VAL A 86 -5.56 12.61 -5.53
C VAL A 86 -6.52 12.41 -6.68
N CYS A 87 -6.27 11.40 -7.50
CA CYS A 87 -7.19 11.05 -8.57
C CYS A 87 -8.38 10.28 -8.00
N VAL A 88 -9.59 10.80 -8.14
CA VAL A 88 -10.81 10.17 -7.61
C VAL A 88 -11.21 8.89 -8.35
N LYS A 89 -10.60 8.61 -9.52
CA LYS A 89 -10.88 7.40 -10.30
C LYS A 89 -10.00 6.22 -9.89
N CYS A 90 -8.68 6.42 -9.94
CA CYS A 90 -7.70 5.36 -9.75
C CYS A 90 -6.99 5.44 -8.38
N GLY A 91 -7.11 6.55 -7.67
CA GLY A 91 -6.49 6.74 -6.35
C GLY A 91 -5.01 7.10 -6.38
N LEU A 92 -4.46 7.42 -7.55
CA LEU A 92 -3.10 7.97 -7.68
C LEU A 92 -2.98 9.21 -6.79
N ASN A 93 -1.94 9.31 -5.97
CA ASN A 93 -1.83 10.35 -4.94
C ASN A 93 -0.43 11.00 -4.94
N TYR A 94 -0.39 12.32 -5.09
CA TYR A 94 0.86 13.10 -5.09
C TYR A 94 1.63 13.05 -3.77
N LYS A 95 0.99 12.66 -2.66
CA LYS A 95 1.65 12.40 -1.38
C LYS A 95 2.85 11.47 -1.53
N SER A 96 2.71 10.41 -2.33
CA SER A 96 3.76 9.42 -2.54
C SER A 96 5.00 10.01 -3.20
N LEU A 97 4.81 10.89 -4.20
CA LEU A 97 5.90 11.63 -4.84
C LEU A 97 6.54 12.63 -3.86
N ARG A 98 5.72 13.38 -3.12
CA ARG A 98 6.18 14.38 -2.13
C ARG A 98 7.04 13.75 -1.04
N LEU A 99 6.62 12.62 -0.48
CA LEU A 99 7.37 11.88 0.54
C LEU A 99 8.70 11.37 -0.03
N THR A 100 8.70 10.88 -1.27
CA THR A 100 9.93 10.46 -1.95
C THR A 100 10.91 11.62 -2.11
N ASN A 101 10.43 12.79 -2.56
CA ASN A 101 11.26 14.00 -2.72
C ASN A 101 11.81 14.53 -1.38
N ARG A 102 11.13 14.22 -0.26
CA ARG A 102 11.60 14.50 1.11
C ARG A 102 12.58 13.44 1.65
N GLY A 103 13.00 12.48 0.83
CA GLY A 103 13.88 11.39 1.25
C GLY A 103 13.22 10.35 2.16
N LYS A 104 11.88 10.31 2.23
CA LYS A 104 11.12 9.38 3.08
C LYS A 104 10.64 8.13 2.33
N GLU A 105 11.40 7.68 1.34
CA GLU A 105 11.01 6.54 0.50
C GLU A 105 10.85 5.24 1.31
N ASP A 106 11.62 5.07 2.38
CA ASP A 106 11.54 3.91 3.26
C ASP A 106 10.25 3.81 4.06
N SER A 107 9.56 4.94 4.26
CA SER A 107 8.26 4.98 4.92
C SER A 107 7.09 4.62 4.01
N LEU A 108 7.32 4.51 2.69
CA LEU A 108 6.26 4.24 1.72
C LEU A 108 5.90 2.76 1.72
N SER A 109 4.60 2.50 1.77
CA SER A 109 4.03 1.19 1.43
C SER A 109 4.37 0.81 -0.01
N PHE A 110 4.21 -0.48 -0.34
CA PHE A 110 4.48 -0.96 -1.70
C PHE A 110 3.65 -0.22 -2.76
N ASP A 111 2.36 -0.01 -2.48
CA ASP A 111 1.44 0.69 -3.39
C ASP A 111 1.87 2.15 -3.59
N GLU A 112 2.29 2.84 -2.53
CA GLU A 112 2.79 4.21 -2.62
C GLU A 112 4.11 4.30 -3.41
N ARG A 113 4.99 3.30 -3.32
CA ARG A 113 6.20 3.25 -4.16
C ARG A 113 5.86 3.11 -5.64
N VAL A 114 4.85 2.30 -5.97
CA VAL A 114 4.35 2.19 -7.35
C VAL A 114 3.78 3.53 -7.82
N MET A 115 2.92 4.18 -7.02
CA MET A 115 2.39 5.52 -7.34
C MET A 115 3.51 6.55 -7.56
N ALA A 116 4.49 6.60 -6.65
CA ALA A 116 5.62 7.52 -6.77
C ALA A 116 6.43 7.28 -8.04
N SER A 117 6.64 6.02 -8.44
CA SER A 117 7.33 5.67 -9.68
C SER A 117 6.59 6.18 -10.92
N VAL A 118 5.26 6.11 -10.95
CA VAL A 118 4.43 6.61 -12.06
C VAL A 118 4.52 8.14 -12.11
N LEU A 119 4.32 8.80 -10.97
CA LEU A 119 4.33 10.26 -10.84
C LEU A 119 5.70 10.89 -11.19
N LYS A 120 6.82 10.20 -10.92
CA LYS A 120 8.16 10.69 -11.29
C LYS A 120 8.38 10.75 -12.81
N GLY A 121 7.72 9.87 -13.56
CA GLY A 121 8.03 9.62 -14.97
C GLY A 121 7.13 10.31 -15.98
N GLN A 122 6.08 11.03 -15.54
CA GLN A 122 5.02 11.49 -16.43
C GLN A 122 4.64 12.95 -16.23
N SER A 123 4.39 13.63 -17.36
CA SER A 123 3.56 14.82 -17.42
C SER A 123 2.14 14.38 -17.79
N PHE A 124 1.19 14.59 -16.88
CA PHE A 124 -0.19 14.18 -17.12
C PHE A 124 -0.95 15.29 -17.86
N VAL A 125 -0.86 15.28 -19.18
CA VAL A 125 -1.26 16.39 -20.07
C VAL A 125 -2.79 16.49 -20.27
N ASN A 126 -3.56 15.45 -19.91
CA ASN A 126 -5.01 15.36 -20.16
C ASN A 126 -5.85 15.39 -18.87
N ASP A 127 -5.32 16.03 -17.84
CA ASP A 127 -5.90 15.99 -16.51
C ASP A 127 -6.97 17.07 -16.30
N ALA A 128 -8.01 16.70 -15.57
CA ALA A 128 -9.02 17.64 -15.12
C ALA A 128 -8.91 17.83 -13.60
N ASP A 129 -8.74 19.06 -13.16
CA ASP A 129 -8.81 19.42 -11.75
C ASP A 129 -10.27 19.62 -11.33
N ILE A 130 -10.63 19.08 -10.18
CA ILE A 130 -11.90 19.32 -9.51
C ILE A 130 -11.64 19.98 -8.16
N ASN A 131 -12.33 21.09 -7.90
CA ASN A 131 -12.18 21.84 -6.65
C ASN A 131 -12.95 21.17 -5.51
N LEU A 132 -12.55 19.95 -5.18
CA LEU A 132 -13.23 19.07 -4.25
C LEU A 132 -12.23 18.63 -3.19
N VAL A 133 -12.43 19.12 -1.97
CA VAL A 133 -11.69 18.66 -0.79
C VAL A 133 -12.44 17.48 -0.20
N CYS A 134 -11.89 16.28 -0.09
CA CYS A 134 -12.54 15.13 0.54
C CYS A 134 -11.54 14.02 0.85
N ASP A 135 -11.80 13.18 1.86
CA ASP A 135 -11.05 11.93 2.04
C ASP A 135 -11.00 11.11 0.74
N LYS A 136 -9.80 10.66 0.37
CA LYS A 136 -9.55 9.86 -0.83
C LYS A 136 -10.50 8.67 -0.95
N ASP A 137 -10.61 7.86 0.10
CA ASP A 137 -11.33 6.59 0.03
C ASP A 137 -12.84 6.87 -0.17
N LEU A 138 -13.36 7.92 0.48
CA LEU A 138 -14.73 8.37 0.28
C LEU A 138 -14.98 8.89 -1.14
N ALA A 139 -14.11 9.76 -1.65
CA ALA A 139 -14.25 10.31 -3.00
C ALA A 139 -14.22 9.21 -4.08
N MET A 140 -13.28 8.26 -3.96
CA MET A 140 -13.18 7.12 -4.86
C MET A 140 -14.42 6.22 -4.78
N ALA A 141 -14.90 5.92 -3.57
CA ALA A 141 -16.06 5.07 -3.38
C ALA A 141 -17.34 5.69 -3.97
N LEU A 142 -17.53 7.00 -3.80
CA LEU A 142 -18.65 7.74 -4.37
C LEU A 142 -18.59 7.79 -5.90
N TYR A 143 -17.43 8.17 -6.46
CA TYR A 143 -17.25 8.22 -7.92
C TYR A 143 -17.51 6.84 -8.54
N LYS A 144 -16.96 5.77 -7.95
CA LYS A 144 -17.22 4.39 -8.39
C LYS A 144 -18.71 4.06 -8.37
N LYS A 145 -19.43 4.41 -7.29
CA LYS A 145 -20.87 4.15 -7.19
C LYS A 145 -21.69 4.93 -8.21
N ILE A 146 -21.31 6.17 -8.50
CA ILE A 146 -21.94 6.99 -9.53
C ILE A 146 -21.78 6.32 -10.89
N LYS A 147 -20.56 5.89 -11.27
CA LYS A 147 -20.31 5.19 -12.54
C LYS A 147 -20.93 3.80 -12.62
N GLU A 148 -21.09 3.10 -11.51
CA GLU A 148 -21.83 1.83 -11.47
C GLU A 148 -23.33 2.00 -11.77
N HIS A 149 -23.96 3.08 -11.30
CA HIS A 149 -25.39 3.36 -11.56
C HIS A 149 -25.61 4.09 -12.89
N HIS A 150 -24.61 4.84 -13.34
CA HIS A 150 -24.64 5.66 -14.55
C HIS A 150 -23.37 5.42 -15.38
N PRO A 151 -23.26 4.26 -16.07
CA PRO A 151 -22.04 3.91 -16.82
C PRO A 151 -21.76 4.86 -17.98
N ASP A 152 -22.79 5.45 -18.59
CA ASP A 152 -22.68 6.20 -19.84
C ASP A 152 -22.43 7.71 -19.66
N ILE A 153 -22.46 8.24 -18.43
CA ILE A 153 -22.21 9.67 -18.21
C ILE A 153 -20.74 10.01 -18.35
N ASP A 154 -20.44 11.20 -18.87
CA ASP A 154 -19.07 11.73 -18.92
C ASP A 154 -18.54 12.09 -17.52
N ASP A 155 -17.23 12.34 -17.43
CA ASP A 155 -16.59 12.69 -16.16
C ASP A 155 -17.11 14.00 -15.59
N LYS A 156 -17.42 14.98 -16.45
CA LYS A 156 -17.95 16.28 -16.01
C LYS A 156 -19.29 16.12 -15.30
N THR A 157 -20.14 15.24 -15.79
CA THR A 157 -21.44 14.93 -15.18
C THR A 157 -21.26 14.10 -13.92
N ALA A 158 -20.34 13.12 -13.94
CA ALA A 158 -20.01 12.34 -12.74
C ALA A 158 -19.49 13.22 -11.60
N VAL A 159 -18.70 14.25 -11.90
CA VAL A 159 -18.22 15.24 -10.93
C VAL A 159 -19.36 15.99 -10.26
N LYS A 160 -20.37 16.44 -11.03
CA LYS A 160 -21.53 17.12 -10.44
C LYS A 160 -22.30 16.22 -9.47
N TYR A 161 -22.48 14.95 -9.80
CA TYR A 161 -23.09 13.98 -8.88
C TYR A 161 -22.23 13.75 -7.64
N LEU A 162 -20.91 13.74 -7.80
CA LEU A 162 -19.97 13.58 -6.70
C LEU A 162 -20.04 14.78 -5.75
N GLU A 163 -20.08 16.00 -6.27
CA GLU A 163 -20.23 17.25 -5.51
C GLU A 163 -21.52 17.23 -4.67
N ILE A 164 -22.66 16.92 -5.30
CA ILE A 164 -23.96 16.80 -4.62
C ILE A 164 -23.91 15.75 -3.52
N ALA A 165 -23.36 14.56 -3.82
CA ALA A 165 -23.29 13.47 -2.85
C ALA A 165 -22.43 13.83 -1.63
N LEU A 166 -21.35 14.58 -1.81
CA LEU A 166 -20.51 15.05 -0.72
C LEU A 166 -21.19 16.15 0.10
N GLU A 167 -21.87 17.08 -0.57
CA GLU A 167 -22.66 18.10 0.11
C GLU A 167 -23.74 17.48 0.99
N ASP A 168 -24.48 16.49 0.47
CA ASP A 168 -25.47 15.72 1.23
C ASP A 168 -24.83 15.01 2.43
N ILE A 169 -23.64 14.41 2.25
CA ILE A 169 -22.95 13.72 3.34
C ILE A 169 -22.54 14.70 4.45
N ARG A 170 -22.13 15.92 4.10
CA ARG A 170 -21.68 16.97 5.03
C ARG A 170 -22.83 17.62 5.77
N ASN A 171 -23.92 17.90 5.05
CA ASN A 171 -24.99 18.75 5.54
C ASN A 171 -26.15 17.95 6.15
N ILE A 172 -26.30 16.67 5.78
CA ILE A 172 -27.38 15.82 6.32
C ILE A 172 -26.86 14.98 7.48
N GLU A 173 -27.22 15.38 8.69
CA GLU A 173 -26.92 14.62 9.89
C GLU A 173 -27.67 13.28 9.89
N VAL A 174 -26.95 12.19 10.17
CA VAL A 174 -27.50 10.84 10.22
C VAL A 174 -26.96 10.09 11.43
N SER A 175 -27.76 9.17 11.96
CA SER A 175 -27.36 8.34 13.10
C SER A 175 -26.13 7.48 12.80
N GLU A 176 -25.39 7.09 13.85
CA GLU A 176 -24.22 6.19 13.71
C GLU A 176 -24.55 4.87 13.00
N LYS A 177 -25.76 4.33 13.24
CA LYS A 177 -26.25 3.15 12.51
C LYS A 177 -26.32 3.42 11.00
N ARG A 178 -26.80 4.60 10.59
CA ARG A 178 -26.85 5.01 9.18
C ARG A 178 -25.46 5.25 8.61
N LYS A 179 -24.51 5.83 9.36
CA LYS A 179 -23.10 5.99 8.94
C LYS A 179 -22.43 4.64 8.68
N LYS A 180 -22.54 3.69 9.60
CA LYS A 180 -22.02 2.31 9.42
C LYS A 180 -22.61 1.62 8.19
N ASN A 181 -23.92 1.74 8.00
CA ASN A 181 -24.58 1.19 6.82
C ASN A 181 -24.13 1.89 5.52
N ARG A 182 -23.91 3.21 5.54
CA ARG A 182 -23.38 3.98 4.41
C ARG A 182 -21.97 3.50 4.07
N ALA A 183 -21.07 3.37 5.04
CA ALA A 183 -19.71 2.86 4.84
C ALA A 183 -19.74 1.48 4.18
N LYS A 184 -20.57 0.56 4.70
CA LYS A 184 -20.75 -0.78 4.12
C LYS A 184 -21.21 -0.73 2.66
N ARG A 185 -22.21 0.11 2.33
CA ARG A 185 -22.70 0.25 0.94
C ARG A 185 -21.65 0.82 -0.01
N LEU A 186 -20.81 1.72 0.49
CA LEU A 186 -19.71 2.32 -0.26
C LEU A 186 -18.48 1.40 -0.34
N GLY A 187 -18.47 0.27 0.37
CA GLY A 187 -17.30 -0.61 0.45
C GLY A 187 -16.14 -0.01 1.27
N LEU A 188 -16.42 0.99 2.10
CA LEU A 188 -15.46 1.58 3.02
C LEU A 188 -15.25 0.70 4.25
N ARG A 189 -14.20 0.97 5.02
CA ARG A 189 -13.93 0.27 6.29
C ARG A 189 -15.10 0.49 7.27
N HIS A 190 -15.36 -0.52 8.09
CA HIS A 190 -16.50 -0.53 9.02
C HIS A 190 -16.47 0.58 10.09
N ASP A 191 -15.27 1.09 10.37
CA ASP A 191 -14.92 2.14 11.33
C ASP A 191 -14.65 3.50 10.66
N PHE A 192 -14.98 3.64 9.37
CA PHE A 192 -14.78 4.89 8.63
C PHE A 192 -15.52 6.07 9.28
N ASN A 193 -14.77 7.12 9.62
CA ASN A 193 -15.27 8.31 10.31
C ASN A 193 -14.93 9.64 9.61
N ARG A 194 -14.21 9.61 8.48
CA ARG A 194 -13.77 10.79 7.71
C ARG A 194 -14.85 11.24 6.71
N TRP A 195 -16.01 11.59 7.24
CA TRP A 195 -17.19 11.97 6.44
C TRP A 195 -17.20 13.45 6.01
N LYS A 196 -16.26 14.27 6.49
CA LYS A 196 -16.21 15.70 6.23
C LYS A 196 -15.18 16.03 5.16
#